data_AF-A0A847P5X6-F1
#
_entry.id   AF-A0A847P5X6-F1
#
_cell.length_a   1.000
_cell.length_b   1.000
_cell.length_c   1.000
_cell.angle_alpha   90.00
_cell.angle_beta   90.00
_cell.angle_gamma   90.00
#
_symmetry.space_group_name_H-M   'P 1'
#
loop_
_entity.id
_entity.type
_entity.pdbx_description
1 polymer ?
#
loop_
_entity_poly.entity_id
_entity_poly.type
_entity_poly.pdbx_seq_one_letter_code
_entity_poly.pdbx_strand_id
1 'polypeptide(L)'
;MNELRRFNLVANGYDCYQVNSEIDRLEYLIQELNQRILIYQNQIETVNNQFAMIKKRYQLLVSELSMREKQADDVARLALREANSMIDEARYNADSIIEEAILEVQQYVDTVKEYNQASLEAKKQLTEAVQQLMEKLKIYDEIQLPDPFAQPEELE
;
A
#
# COMPACT_ATOMS: atom_id res chain seq x y z
N MET A 1 54.54 -40.94 35.88
CA MET A 1 55.73 -41.62 36.44
C MET A 1 56.76 -41.68 35.32
N ASN A 2 57.68 -40.72 35.28
CA ASN A 2 58.84 -40.80 34.37
C ASN A 2 59.88 -41.66 35.07
N GLU A 3 60.00 -42.92 34.67
CA GLU A 3 61.18 -43.70 35.01
C GLU A 3 62.39 -43.04 34.35
N LEU A 4 63.28 -42.46 35.16
CA LEU A 4 64.58 -41.98 34.72
C LEU A 4 65.38 -43.22 34.28
N ARG A 5 65.35 -43.53 32.98
CA ARG A 5 66.26 -44.50 32.38
C ARG A 5 67.69 -44.05 32.69
N ARG A 6 68.40 -44.84 33.50
CA ARG A 6 69.81 -44.59 33.80
C ARG A 6 70.64 -45.29 32.74
N PHE A 7 71.57 -44.56 32.12
CA PHE A 7 72.54 -45.14 31.20
C PHE A 7 73.47 -46.11 31.92
N ASN A 8 73.85 -47.20 31.25
CA ASN A 8 74.80 -48.15 31.81
C ASN A 8 76.20 -47.52 31.95
N LEU A 9 76.90 -47.84 33.05
CA LEU A 9 78.28 -47.41 33.30
C LEU A 9 79.28 -48.43 32.72
N VAL A 10 80.23 -47.93 31.95
CA VAL A 10 81.43 -48.62 31.45
C VAL A 10 82.67 -48.03 32.12
N ALA A 11 83.82 -48.70 32.02
CA ALA A 11 85.03 -48.42 32.82
C ALA A 11 85.42 -46.93 32.97
N ASN A 12 85.14 -46.09 31.96
CA ASN A 12 85.43 -44.65 31.96
C ASN A 12 84.21 -43.74 31.65
N GLY A 13 82.96 -44.19 31.84
CA GLY A 13 81.79 -43.33 31.60
C GLY A 13 80.49 -44.05 31.30
N TYR A 14 79.58 -43.41 30.58
CA TYR A 14 78.32 -44.00 30.12
C TYR A 14 78.49 -44.71 28.77
N ASP A 15 77.65 -45.72 28.51
CA ASP A 15 77.59 -46.40 27.22
C ASP A 15 77.21 -45.41 26.11
N CYS A 16 78.17 -45.14 25.21
CA CYS A 16 78.01 -44.14 24.15
C CYS A 16 76.90 -44.50 23.16
N TYR A 17 76.60 -45.78 22.95
CA TYR A 17 75.53 -46.20 22.05
C TYR A 17 74.15 -45.91 22.64
N GLN A 18 73.97 -46.13 23.94
CA GLN A 18 72.71 -45.82 24.64
C GLN A 18 72.48 -44.31 24.70
N VAL A 19 73.53 -43.55 25.00
CA VAL A 19 73.45 -42.09 25.05
C VAL A 19 73.13 -41.52 23.67
N ASN A 20 73.85 -41.94 22.62
CA ASN A 20 73.60 -41.46 21.26
C ASN A 20 72.21 -41.85 20.75
N SER A 21 71.74 -43.08 21.01
CA SER A 21 70.40 -43.51 20.60
C SER A 21 69.28 -42.72 21.28
N GLU A 22 69.43 -42.35 22.55
CA GLU A 22 68.44 -41.49 23.23
C GLU A 22 68.56 -40.03 22.77
N ILE A 23 69.77 -39.54 22.42
CA ILE A 23 69.94 -38.23 21.77
C ILE A 23 69.20 -38.20 20.43
N ASP A 24 69.42 -39.18 19.55
CA ASP A 24 68.75 -39.27 18.24
C ASP A 24 67.22 -39.30 18.39
N ARG A 25 66.72 -40.02 19.40
CA ARG A 25 65.29 -40.08 19.73
C ARG A 25 64.76 -38.72 20.20
N LEU A 26 65.48 -38.03 21.08
CA LEU A 26 65.09 -36.71 21.56
C LEU A 26 65.14 -35.67 20.44
N GLU A 27 66.14 -35.74 19.55
CA GLU A 27 66.21 -34.89 18.37
C GLU A 27 65.03 -35.11 17.44
N TYR A 28 64.65 -36.36 17.17
CA TYR A 28 63.44 -36.67 16.41
C TYR A 28 62.18 -36.12 17.07
N LEU A 29 62.03 -36.29 18.39
CA LEU A 29 60.87 -35.77 19.12
C LEU A 29 60.81 -34.24 19.09
N ILE A 30 61.95 -33.57 19.22
CA ILE A 30 62.04 -32.10 19.12
C ILE A 30 61.62 -31.65 17.71
N GLN A 31 62.09 -32.32 16.66
CA GLN A 31 61.70 -32.02 15.29
C GLN A 31 60.20 -32.21 15.07
N GLU A 32 59.62 -33.31 15.56
CA GLU A 32 58.18 -33.58 15.46
C GLU A 32 57.35 -32.51 16.21
N LEU A 33 57.74 -32.19 17.44
CA LEU A 33 57.07 -31.17 18.25
C LEU A 33 57.14 -29.78 17.58
N ASN A 34 58.29 -29.42 17.01
CA ASN A 34 58.46 -28.16 16.28
C ASN A 34 57.56 -28.10 15.04
N GLN A 35 57.43 -29.21 14.29
CA GLN A 35 56.50 -29.27 13.16
C GLN A 35 55.05 -29.11 13.60
N ARG A 36 54.65 -29.77 14.70
CA ARG A 36 53.30 -29.63 15.26
C ARG A 36 53.01 -28.21 15.72
N ILE A 37 53.97 -27.56 16.39
CA ILE A 37 53.84 -26.15 16.81
C ILE A 37 53.62 -25.25 15.60
N LEU A 38 54.39 -25.43 14.52
CA LEU A 38 54.23 -24.64 13.30
C LEU A 38 52.84 -24.81 12.68
N ILE A 39 52.34 -26.05 12.63
CA ILE A 39 50.99 -26.34 12.13
C ILE A 39 49.93 -25.65 12.99
N TYR A 40 50.04 -25.75 14.32
CA TYR A 40 49.08 -25.10 15.22
C TYR A 40 49.13 -23.57 15.12
N GLN A 41 50.31 -22.97 14.94
CA GLN A 41 50.44 -21.53 14.70
C GLN A 41 49.70 -21.10 13.43
N ASN A 42 49.89 -21.83 12.33
CA ASN A 42 49.20 -21.55 11.06
C ASN A 42 47.67 -21.71 11.19
N GLN A 43 47.22 -22.73 11.94
CA GLN A 43 45.79 -22.93 12.21
C GLN A 43 45.21 -21.79 13.05
N ILE A 44 45.90 -21.36 14.10
CA ILE A 44 45.49 -20.22 14.93
C ILE A 44 45.38 -18.95 14.08
N GLU A 45 46.37 -18.68 13.23
CA GLU A 45 46.34 -17.52 12.33
C GLU A 45 45.14 -17.58 11.38
N THR A 46 44.89 -18.75 10.78
CA THR A 46 43.76 -18.96 9.87
C THR A 46 42.42 -18.72 10.57
N VAL A 47 42.25 -19.29 11.77
CA VAL A 47 41.03 -19.12 12.57
C VAL A 47 40.84 -17.66 12.98
N ASN A 48 41.91 -16.96 13.39
CA ASN A 48 41.84 -15.55 13.74
C ASN A 48 41.43 -14.67 12.55
N ASN A 49 41.95 -14.96 11.35
CA ASN A 49 41.58 -14.25 10.13
C ASN A 49 40.10 -14.50 9.76
N GLN A 50 39.64 -15.74 9.85
CA GLN A 50 38.23 -16.07 9.63
C GLN A 50 37.32 -15.39 10.66
N PHE A 51 37.71 -15.38 11.93
CA PHE A 51 36.96 -14.72 12.99
C PHE A 51 36.86 -13.20 12.76
N ALA A 52 37.96 -12.54 12.40
CA ALA A 52 37.97 -11.13 12.06
C ALA A 52 37.05 -10.81 10.88
N MET A 53 37.06 -11.65 9.84
CA MET A 53 36.17 -11.50 8.68
C MET A 53 34.69 -11.66 9.06
N ILE A 54 34.35 -12.68 9.85
CA ILE A 54 32.98 -12.91 10.33
C ILE A 54 32.51 -11.73 11.18
N LYS A 55 33.34 -11.25 12.10
CA LYS A 55 33.03 -10.10 12.96
C LYS A 55 32.72 -8.85 12.13
N LYS A 56 33.52 -8.57 11.09
CA LYS A 56 33.29 -7.45 10.18
C LYS A 56 31.97 -7.60 9.41
N ARG A 57 31.68 -8.79 8.89
CA ARG A 57 30.40 -9.08 8.19
C ARG A 57 29.21 -8.93 9.12
N TYR A 58 29.33 -9.39 10.36
CA TYR A 58 28.28 -9.25 11.37
C TYR A 58 28.00 -7.78 11.69
N GLN A 59 29.04 -6.96 11.91
CA GLN A 59 28.88 -5.52 12.17
C GLN A 59 28.18 -4.81 10.99
N LEU A 60 28.56 -5.14 9.75
CA LEU A 60 27.90 -4.61 8.56
C LEU A 60 26.43 -5.03 8.50
N LEU A 61 26.13 -6.31 8.73
CA LEU A 61 24.78 -6.83 8.71
C LEU A 61 23.89 -6.16 9.77
N VAL A 62 24.41 -5.96 10.98
CA VAL A 62 23.68 -5.26 12.06
C VAL A 62 23.39 -3.81 11.66
N SER A 63 24.36 -3.12 11.05
CA SER A 63 24.15 -1.75 10.57
C SER A 63 23.10 -1.68 9.45
N GLU A 64 23.12 -2.65 8.53
CA GLU A 64 22.15 -2.72 7.43
C GLU A 64 20.74 -3.02 7.97
N LEU A 65 20.63 -3.95 8.93
CA LEU A 65 19.34 -4.25 9.58
C LEU A 65 18.77 -3.02 10.29
N SER A 66 19.59 -2.28 11.03
CA SER A 66 19.15 -1.06 11.69
C SER A 66 18.70 0.03 10.70
N MET A 67 19.42 0.19 9.58
CA MET A 67 19.00 1.10 8.52
C MET A 67 17.68 0.67 7.87
N ARG A 68 17.51 -0.63 7.59
CA ARG A 68 16.25 -1.16 7.02
C ARG A 68 15.08 -1.01 7.97
N GLU A 69 15.28 -1.24 9.26
CA GLU A 69 14.24 -1.04 10.28
C GLU A 69 13.79 0.42 10.33
N LYS A 70 14.73 1.37 10.33
CA LYS A 70 14.42 2.79 10.28
C LYS A 70 13.68 3.17 8.99
N GLN A 71 14.13 2.67 7.85
CA GLN A 71 13.45 2.89 6.56
C GLN A 71 12.03 2.33 6.57
N ALA A 72 11.80 1.16 7.18
CA ALA A 72 10.47 0.59 7.28
C ALA A 72 9.54 1.43 8.16
N ASP A 73 10.03 1.97 9.29
CA ASP A 73 9.26 2.91 10.12
C ASP A 73 8.93 4.21 9.37
N ASP A 74 9.92 4.77 8.67
CA ASP A 74 9.74 5.98 7.87
C ASP A 74 8.69 5.76 6.76
N VAL A 75 8.74 4.62 6.06
CA VAL A 75 7.76 4.26 5.03
C VAL A 75 6.37 4.08 5.62
N ALA A 76 6.24 3.39 6.76
CA ALA A 76 4.94 3.21 7.41
C ALA A 76 4.34 4.57 7.82
N ARG A 77 5.15 5.46 8.38
CA ARG A 77 4.74 6.81 8.76
C ARG A 77 4.34 7.67 7.57
N LEU A 78 5.12 7.63 6.49
CA LEU A 78 4.81 8.34 5.24
C LEU A 78 3.52 7.81 4.62
N ALA A 79 3.34 6.49 4.57
CA ALA A 79 2.13 5.87 4.04
C ALA A 79 0.88 6.28 4.84
N LEU A 80 0.96 6.32 6.17
CA LEU A 80 -0.13 6.81 7.01
C LEU A 80 -0.45 8.29 6.77
N ARG A 81 0.58 9.12 6.64
CA ARG A 81 0.40 10.55 6.36
C ARG A 81 -0.24 10.76 4.99
N GLU A 82 0.22 10.02 3.98
CA GLU A 82 -0.32 10.08 2.63
C GLU A 82 -1.77 9.60 2.58
N ALA A 83 -2.07 8.47 3.24
CA ALA A 83 -3.43 7.96 3.34
C ALA A 83 -4.38 8.98 3.99
N ASN A 84 -3.94 9.66 5.05
CA ASN A 84 -4.72 10.73 5.68
C ASN A 84 -4.94 11.92 4.72
N SER A 85 -3.89 12.33 3.98
CA SER A 85 -4.02 13.39 2.96
C SER A 85 -5.02 13.02 1.88
N MET A 86 -4.95 11.78 1.37
CA MET A 86 -5.89 11.26 0.37
C MET A 86 -7.33 11.22 0.90
N ILE A 87 -7.53 10.86 2.17
CA ILE A 87 -8.86 10.86 2.81
C ILE A 87 -9.39 12.29 2.92
N ASP A 88 -8.56 13.24 3.34
CA ASP A 88 -8.96 14.64 3.46
C ASP A 88 -9.31 15.26 2.09
N GLU A 89 -8.52 14.97 1.06
CA GLU A 89 -8.81 15.38 -0.31
C GLU A 89 -10.09 14.72 -0.86
N ALA A 90 -10.28 13.42 -0.62
CA ALA A 90 -11.49 12.72 -1.03
C ALA A 90 -12.74 13.30 -0.33
N ARG A 91 -12.64 13.67 0.95
CA ARG A 91 -13.71 14.33 1.68
C ARG A 91 -14.03 15.70 1.08
N TYR A 92 -13.01 16.53 0.84
CA TYR A 92 -13.18 17.84 0.21
C TYR A 92 -13.86 17.73 -1.16
N ASN A 93 -13.41 16.77 -1.98
CA ASN A 93 -14.00 16.54 -3.29
C ASN A 93 -15.46 16.06 -3.19
N ALA A 94 -15.77 15.17 -2.24
CA ALA A 94 -17.13 14.72 -2.00
C ALA A 94 -18.05 15.86 -1.57
N ASP A 95 -17.58 16.72 -0.65
CA ASP A 95 -18.33 17.90 -0.20
C ASP A 95 -18.60 18.86 -1.37
N SER A 96 -17.60 19.11 -2.22
CA SER A 96 -17.75 19.94 -3.43
C SER A 96 -18.77 19.38 -4.41
N ILE A 97 -18.78 18.05 -4.63
CA ILE A 97 -19.77 17.40 -5.51
C ILE A 97 -21.17 17.54 -4.93
N ILE A 98 -21.33 17.39 -3.62
CA ILE A 98 -22.63 17.54 -2.94
C ILE A 98 -23.12 18.99 -3.06
N GLU A 99 -22.24 19.97 -2.86
CA GLU A 99 -22.58 21.38 -2.99
C GLU A 99 -23.04 21.72 -4.41
N GLU A 100 -22.31 21.26 -5.42
CA GLU A 100 -22.67 21.45 -6.83
C GLU A 100 -24.01 20.78 -7.18
N ALA A 101 -24.23 19.54 -6.73
CA ALA A 101 -25.49 18.83 -6.95
C ALA A 101 -26.68 19.55 -6.28
N ILE A 102 -26.49 20.13 -5.08
CA ILE A 102 -27.53 20.91 -4.40
C ILE A 102 -27.86 22.17 -5.21
N LEU A 103 -26.85 22.89 -5.71
CA LEU A 103 -27.05 24.08 -6.54
C LEU A 103 -27.80 23.74 -7.84
N GLU A 104 -27.44 22.62 -8.49
CA GLU A 104 -28.12 22.15 -9.68
C GLU A 104 -29.60 21.83 -9.40
N VAL A 105 -29.89 21.10 -8.31
CA VAL A 105 -31.28 20.80 -7.91
C VAL A 105 -32.05 22.09 -7.59
N GLN A 106 -31.44 23.07 -6.94
CA GLN A 106 -32.09 24.36 -6.67
C GLN A 106 -32.48 25.06 -7.98
N GLN A 107 -31.58 25.08 -8.96
CA GLN A 107 -31.85 25.63 -10.29
C GLN A 107 -33.00 24.89 -11.00
N TYR A 108 -33.05 23.55 -10.91
CA TYR A 108 -34.18 22.78 -11.43
C TYR A 108 -35.49 23.10 -10.70
N VAL A 109 -35.47 23.27 -9.38
CA VAL A 109 -36.67 23.61 -8.61
C VAL A 109 -37.22 24.98 -9.05
N ASP A 110 -36.35 25.96 -9.28
CA ASP A 110 -36.78 27.29 -9.68
C ASP A 110 -37.32 27.30 -11.12
N THR A 111 -36.69 26.60 -12.05
CA THR A 111 -37.23 26.44 -13.42
C THR A 111 -38.57 25.70 -13.44
N VAL A 112 -38.77 24.70 -12.58
CA VAL A 112 -40.08 24.02 -12.42
C VAL A 112 -41.14 24.95 -11.84
N LYS A 113 -40.80 25.85 -10.90
CA LYS A 113 -41.74 26.86 -10.40
C LYS A 113 -42.15 27.82 -11.51
N GLU A 114 -41.21 28.33 -12.31
CA GLU A 114 -41.50 29.20 -13.45
C GLU A 114 -42.41 28.49 -14.47
N TYR A 115 -42.09 27.24 -14.81
CA TYR A 115 -42.92 26.44 -15.72
C TYR A 115 -44.34 26.23 -15.18
N ASN A 116 -44.49 25.93 -13.89
CA ASN A 116 -45.79 25.79 -13.25
C ASN A 116 -46.61 27.08 -13.29
N GLN A 117 -45.98 28.24 -13.07
CA GLN A 117 -46.64 29.54 -13.18
C GLN A 117 -47.13 29.80 -14.61
N ALA A 118 -46.26 29.60 -15.61
CA ALA A 118 -46.62 29.75 -17.01
C ALA A 118 -47.75 28.79 -17.42
N SER A 119 -47.73 27.55 -16.95
CA SER A 119 -48.78 26.56 -17.20
C SER A 119 -50.12 26.95 -16.56
N LEU A 120 -50.09 27.48 -15.33
CA LEU A 120 -51.28 27.98 -14.65
C LEU A 120 -51.91 29.15 -15.43
N GLU A 121 -51.08 30.05 -15.95
CA GLU A 121 -51.51 31.20 -16.74
C GLU A 121 -52.09 30.78 -18.10
N ALA A 122 -51.42 29.87 -18.82
CA ALA A 122 -51.94 29.29 -20.05
C ALA A 122 -53.29 28.57 -19.82
N LYS A 123 -53.44 27.85 -18.70
CA LYS A 123 -54.71 27.21 -18.33
C LYS A 123 -55.81 28.25 -18.10
N LYS A 124 -55.52 29.38 -17.44
CA LYS A 124 -56.49 30.47 -17.27
C LYS A 124 -56.94 31.02 -18.62
N GLN A 125 -55.99 31.36 -19.50
CA GLN A 125 -56.28 31.86 -20.85
C GLN A 125 -57.12 30.87 -21.67
N LEU A 126 -56.81 29.58 -21.62
CA LEU A 126 -57.62 28.55 -22.28
C LEU A 126 -59.03 28.45 -21.69
N THR A 127 -59.16 28.55 -20.36
CA THR A 127 -60.47 28.51 -19.70
C THR A 127 -61.33 29.71 -20.10
N GLU A 128 -60.73 30.90 -20.16
CA GLU A 128 -61.39 32.13 -20.65
C GLU A 128 -61.80 31.99 -22.12
N ALA A 129 -60.91 31.49 -22.99
CA ALA A 129 -61.21 31.27 -24.39
C ALA A 129 -62.36 30.27 -24.60
N VAL A 130 -62.39 29.19 -23.81
CA VAL A 130 -63.50 28.22 -23.83
C VAL A 130 -64.81 28.86 -23.36
N GLN A 131 -64.79 29.68 -22.30
CA GLN A 131 -65.98 30.40 -21.84
C GLN A 131 -66.51 31.35 -22.92
N GLN A 132 -65.64 32.12 -23.58
CA GLN A 132 -66.02 33.00 -24.69
C GLN A 132 -66.63 32.22 -25.86
N LEU A 133 -66.08 31.05 -26.19
CA LEU A 133 -66.64 30.18 -27.23
C LEU A 133 -68.01 29.62 -26.83
N MET A 134 -68.19 29.20 -25.58
CA MET A 134 -69.49 28.75 -25.07
C MET A 134 -70.53 29.87 -25.11
N GLU A 135 -70.16 31.10 -24.76
CA GLU A 135 -71.05 32.25 -24.82
C GLU A 135 -71.45 32.58 -26.27
N LYS A 136 -70.50 32.55 -27.21
CA LYS A 136 -70.82 32.65 -28.65
C LYS A 136 -71.75 31.54 -29.11
N LEU A 137 -71.54 30.30 -28.66
CA LEU A 137 -72.39 29.17 -29.03
C LEU A 137 -73.84 29.34 -28.52
N LYS A 138 -74.03 29.85 -27.29
CA LYS A 138 -75.36 30.18 -26.77
C LYS A 138 -76.10 31.21 -27.63
N ILE A 139 -75.38 32.23 -28.11
CA ILE A 139 -75.96 33.23 -29.03
C ILE A 139 -76.41 32.54 -30.33
N TYR A 140 -75.65 31.56 -30.82
CA TYR A 140 -76.06 30.75 -31.97
C TYR A 140 -77.26 29.83 -31.69
N ASP A 141 -77.38 29.25 -30.50
CA ASP A 141 -78.54 28.43 -30.11
C ASP A 141 -79.82 29.27 -29.86
N GLU A 142 -79.68 30.52 -29.41
CA GLU A 142 -80.79 31.47 -29.26
C GLU A 142 -81.34 31.97 -30.62
N ILE A 143 -80.47 32.00 -31.64
CA ILE A 143 -80.89 32.10 -33.04
C ILE A 143 -81.36 30.71 -33.45
N GLN A 144 -82.62 30.36 -33.15
CA GLN A 144 -83.25 29.18 -33.76
C GLN A 144 -83.08 29.29 -35.28
N LEU A 145 -82.13 28.56 -35.84
CA LEU A 145 -82.03 28.38 -37.28
C LEU A 145 -83.36 27.74 -37.70
N PRO A 146 -84.14 28.35 -38.60
CA PRO A 146 -85.38 27.76 -39.05
C PRO A 146 -85.05 26.40 -39.64
N ASP A 147 -85.72 25.35 -39.14
CA ASP A 147 -85.53 23.99 -39.62
C ASP A 147 -85.77 24.00 -41.15
N PRO A 148 -84.73 23.74 -41.97
CA PRO A 148 -84.87 23.79 -43.42
C PRO A 148 -85.78 22.67 -43.97
N PHE A 149 -86.28 21.78 -43.11
CA PHE A 149 -87.20 20.70 -43.47
C PHE A 149 -88.62 20.86 -42.88
N ALA A 150 -88.97 22.02 -42.32
CA ALA A 150 -90.37 22.32 -42.02
C ALA A 150 -91.16 22.41 -43.33
N GLN A 151 -91.78 21.30 -43.73
CA GLN A 151 -92.66 21.24 -44.90
C GLN A 151 -93.82 22.23 -44.70
N PRO A 152 -94.11 23.12 -45.66
CA PRO A 152 -95.34 23.89 -45.62
C PRO A 152 -96.52 22.93 -45.85
N GLU A 153 -97.43 22.88 -44.86
CA GLU A 153 -98.72 22.21 -44.99
C GLU A 153 -99.43 22.71 -46.25
N GLU A 154 -99.81 21.76 -47.11
CA GLU A 154 -100.68 21.98 -48.27
C GLU A 154 -102.00 22.59 -47.78
N LEU A 155 -102.33 23.79 -48.26
CA LEU A 155 -103.66 24.36 -48.14
C LEU A 155 -104.27 24.45 -49.55
N GLU A 156 -105.33 23.66 -49.72
CA GLU A 156 -106.29 23.66 -50.83
C GLU A 156 -106.87 25.05 -51.15
#